data_AF-A0A9W7YTD7-F1
#
_entry.id   AF-A0A9W7YTD7-F1
#
_cell.length_a   1.000
_cell.length_b   1.000
_cell.length_c   1.000
_cell.angle_alpha   90.00
_cell.angle_beta   90.00
_cell.angle_gamma   90.00
#
_symmetry.space_group_name_H-M   'P 1'
#
loop_
_entity.id
_entity.type
_entity.pdbx_description
1 polymer ?
#
loop_
_entity_poly.entity_id
_entity_poly.type
_entity_poly.pdbx_seq_one_letter_code
_entity_poly.pdbx_strand_id
1 'polypeptide(L)'
;MSRTKGRVIWTGSSASQLEFSQSDYMHIHGQKPYESSKYIVDQIAPKMDERLRLRGVRCFVGEPGNVCTSFLANIGVPVLQMLIVLVFYLMRICGLQRFTIDAQCASAAFTYLAFAKDDVDASQKYYSCASRWGRSSVVRAPLECCEQDAEFLIDKLDALVDRFDQ
;
A
#
# COMPACT_ATOMS: atom_id res chain seq x y z
N MET A 1 8.59 20.27 -20.13
CA MET A 1 8.21 19.43 -18.98
C MET A 1 9.47 19.00 -18.25
N SER A 2 9.61 19.37 -16.98
CA SER A 2 10.72 18.88 -16.15
C SER A 2 10.55 17.38 -15.94
N ARG A 3 11.51 16.58 -16.37
CA ARG A 3 11.56 15.13 -16.10
C ARG A 3 11.53 14.90 -14.59
N THR A 4 10.80 13.89 -14.12
CA THR A 4 10.83 13.54 -12.68
C THR A 4 12.26 13.12 -12.29
N LYS A 5 12.76 13.67 -11.19
CA LYS A 5 14.11 13.41 -10.67
C LYS A 5 14.13 12.21 -9.73
N GLY A 6 12.99 11.87 -9.13
CA GLY A 6 12.84 10.73 -8.23
C GLY A 6 11.38 10.33 -8.02
N ARG A 7 11.17 9.13 -7.48
CA ARG A 7 9.85 8.58 -7.17
C ARG A 7 9.88 7.93 -5.79
N VAL A 8 8.85 8.17 -5.00
CA VAL A 8 8.57 7.48 -3.74
C VAL A 8 7.35 6.59 -3.99
N ILE A 9 7.51 5.29 -3.75
CA ILE A 9 6.42 4.33 -3.90
C ILE A 9 6.09 3.79 -2.52
N TRP A 10 4.93 4.20 -2.00
CA TRP A 10 4.43 3.77 -0.71
C TRP A 10 3.73 2.42 -0.83
N THR A 11 3.94 1.54 0.14
CA THR A 11 3.27 0.23 0.21
C THR A 11 1.96 0.35 0.97
N GLY A 12 0.86 0.51 0.24
CA GLY A 12 -0.50 0.49 0.76
C GLY A 12 -1.05 -0.94 0.95
N SER A 13 -2.31 -1.02 1.37
CA SER A 13 -3.09 -2.26 1.53
C SER A 13 -4.58 -1.95 1.33
N SER A 14 -5.41 -2.93 0.99
CA SER A 14 -6.88 -2.81 0.95
C SER A 14 -7.48 -2.90 2.35
N ALA A 15 -6.71 -2.49 3.35
CA ALA A 15 -7.14 -2.47 4.74
C ALA A 15 -8.19 -1.38 4.92
N SER A 16 -9.24 -1.67 5.69
CA SER A 16 -10.41 -0.78 5.80
C SER A 16 -10.09 0.50 6.59
N GLN A 17 -10.73 1.61 6.20
CA GLN A 17 -10.76 2.87 6.94
C GLN A 17 -11.33 2.75 8.37
N LEU A 18 -12.11 1.70 8.63
CA LEU A 18 -13.01 1.54 9.78
C LEU A 18 -12.36 1.59 11.18
N GLU A 19 -11.04 1.64 11.27
CA GLU A 19 -10.32 1.50 12.53
C GLU A 19 -9.40 2.69 12.82
N PHE A 20 -9.20 3.59 11.86
CA PHE A 20 -8.43 4.80 12.13
C PHE A 20 -9.19 5.73 13.08
N SER A 21 -8.47 6.28 14.05
CA SER A 21 -8.99 7.30 14.97
C SER A 21 -8.03 8.47 15.04
N GLN A 22 -8.51 9.69 14.78
CA GLN A 22 -7.68 10.89 14.96
C GLN A 22 -7.22 11.08 16.42
N SER A 23 -8.05 10.69 17.40
CA SER A 23 -7.70 10.81 18.82
C SER A 23 -6.65 9.80 19.28
N ASP A 24 -6.45 8.71 18.53
CA ASP A 24 -5.42 7.69 18.72
C ASP A 24 -4.73 7.41 17.39
N TYR A 25 -4.18 8.45 16.76
CA TYR A 25 -3.59 8.34 15.41
C TYR A 25 -2.32 7.49 15.35
N MET A 26 -1.68 7.27 16.50
CA MET A 26 -0.57 6.30 16.65
C MET A 26 -1.06 4.88 16.86
N HIS A 27 -2.38 4.70 17.01
CA HIS A 27 -3.08 3.42 17.17
C HIS A 27 -2.56 2.59 18.36
N ILE A 28 -2.27 3.25 19.48
CA ILE A 28 -1.70 2.62 20.68
C ILE A 28 -2.72 1.71 21.35
N HIS A 29 -4.00 2.07 21.28
CA HIS A 29 -5.08 1.38 22.00
C HIS A 29 -6.01 0.59 21.06
N GLY A 30 -5.90 0.78 19.75
CA GLY A 30 -6.74 0.09 18.77
C GLY A 30 -6.34 -1.37 18.52
N GLN A 31 -7.31 -2.18 18.07
CA GLN A 31 -7.12 -3.63 17.87
C GLN A 31 -6.44 -4.00 16.54
N LYS A 32 -6.47 -3.08 15.57
CA LYS A 32 -5.97 -3.28 14.20
C LYS A 32 -4.90 -2.26 13.78
N PRO A 33 -3.71 -2.28 14.42
CA PRO A 33 -2.65 -1.30 14.17
C PRO A 33 -2.07 -1.38 12.76
N TYR A 34 -2.03 -2.58 12.16
CA TYR A 34 -1.59 -2.75 10.79
C TYR A 34 -2.51 -2.00 9.82
N GLU A 35 -3.82 -2.22 9.92
CA GLU A 35 -4.82 -1.62 9.05
C GLU A 35 -4.80 -0.09 9.16
N SER A 36 -4.73 0.43 10.39
CA SER A 36 -4.60 1.87 10.65
C SER A 36 -3.34 2.47 10.03
N SER A 37 -2.19 1.80 10.16
CA SER A 37 -0.95 2.26 9.51
C SER A 37 -1.06 2.31 7.98
N LYS A 38 -1.81 1.38 7.38
CA LYS A 38 -2.04 1.34 5.92
C LYS A 38 -3.03 2.40 5.48
N TYR A 39 -4.02 2.72 6.31
CA TYR A 39 -4.89 3.87 6.09
C TYR A 39 -4.09 5.17 6.10
N ILE A 40 -3.21 5.38 7.09
CA ILE A 40 -2.36 6.57 7.20
C ILE A 40 -1.51 6.74 5.93
N VAL A 41 -0.91 5.66 5.42
CA VAL A 41 -0.13 5.68 4.17
C VAL A 41 -0.97 6.21 2.99
N ASP A 42 -2.21 5.73 2.86
CA ASP A 42 -3.12 6.18 1.80
C ASP A 42 -3.49 7.67 1.94
N GLN A 43 -3.54 8.20 3.18
CA GLN A 43 -3.84 9.61 3.45
C GLN A 43 -2.65 10.55 3.19
N ILE A 44 -1.44 10.16 3.62
CA ILE A 44 -0.27 11.06 3.54
C ILE A 44 0.35 11.08 2.14
N ALA A 45 0.27 9.98 1.38
CA ALA A 45 0.96 9.87 0.10
C ALA A 45 0.55 10.95 -0.94
N PRO A 46 -0.75 11.30 -1.10
CA PRO A 46 -1.17 12.40 -1.97
C PRO A 46 -0.61 13.76 -1.55
N LYS A 47 -0.72 14.12 -0.27
CA LYS A 47 -0.18 15.38 0.27
C LYS A 47 1.34 15.45 0.09
N MET A 48 2.03 14.31 0.23
CA MET A 48 3.45 14.21 -0.04
C MET A 48 3.79 14.39 -1.53
N ASP A 49 2.97 13.85 -2.46
CA ASP A 49 3.13 14.14 -3.90
C ASP A 49 3.03 15.65 -4.16
N GLU A 50 2.02 16.31 -3.60
CA GLU A 50 1.83 17.76 -3.76
C GLU A 50 3.03 18.57 -3.28
N ARG A 51 3.51 18.28 -2.05
CA ARG A 51 4.66 18.95 -1.43
C ARG A 51 5.97 18.73 -2.20
N LEU A 52 6.20 17.50 -2.68
CA LEU A 52 7.47 17.10 -3.29
C LEU A 52 7.52 17.28 -4.81
N ARG A 53 6.37 17.44 -5.47
CA ARG A 53 6.28 17.62 -6.93
C ARG A 53 7.06 18.83 -7.41
N LEU A 54 7.06 19.94 -6.65
CA LEU A 54 7.84 21.14 -6.97
C LEU A 54 9.36 20.89 -6.92
N ARG A 55 9.80 19.88 -6.17
CA ARG A 55 11.21 19.42 -6.10
C ARG A 55 11.53 18.37 -7.16
N GLY A 56 10.57 18.02 -8.03
CA GLY A 56 10.71 17.01 -9.07
C GLY A 56 10.59 15.57 -8.58
N VAL A 57 10.04 15.36 -7.37
CA VAL A 57 9.80 14.02 -6.82
C VAL A 57 8.29 13.74 -6.82
N ARG A 58 7.90 12.55 -7.28
CA ARG A 58 6.50 12.10 -7.28
C ARG A 58 6.27 11.00 -6.25
N CYS A 59 5.10 10.98 -5.62
CA CYS A 59 4.69 9.95 -4.67
C CYS A 59 3.51 9.14 -5.24
N PHE A 60 3.58 7.82 -5.08
CA PHE A 60 2.55 6.89 -5.55
C PHE A 60 2.26 5.82 -4.50
N VAL A 61 1.07 5.22 -4.56
CA VAL A 61 0.70 4.11 -3.68
C VAL A 61 0.57 2.82 -4.50
N GLY A 62 1.39 1.83 -4.14
CA GLY A 62 1.34 0.48 -4.67
C GLY A 62 0.81 -0.51 -3.62
N GLU A 63 0.03 -1.49 -4.05
CA GLU A 63 -0.56 -2.49 -3.18
C GLU A 63 -0.23 -3.92 -3.64
N PRO A 64 0.46 -4.73 -2.82
CA PRO A 64 1.02 -6.02 -3.24
C PRO A 64 -0.02 -7.15 -3.41
N GLY A 65 -1.25 -6.96 -2.93
CA GLY A 65 -2.22 -8.06 -2.84
C GLY A 65 -1.92 -9.01 -1.69
N ASN A 66 -2.63 -10.14 -1.66
CA ASN A 66 -2.47 -11.18 -0.65
C ASN A 66 -1.25 -12.04 -0.99
N VAL A 67 -0.09 -11.61 -0.50
CA VAL A 67 1.17 -12.36 -0.59
C VAL A 67 1.21 -13.38 0.52
N CYS A 68 1.46 -14.65 0.18
CA CYS A 68 1.39 -15.71 1.17
C CYS A 68 2.49 -15.58 2.23
N THR A 69 3.69 -15.14 1.84
CA THR A 69 4.85 -14.97 2.74
C THR A 69 4.55 -14.09 3.95
N SER A 70 3.72 -13.05 3.81
CA SER A 70 3.37 -12.15 4.90
C SER A 70 2.45 -12.81 5.94
N PHE A 71 1.52 -13.66 5.50
CA PHE A 71 0.60 -14.38 6.40
C PHE A 71 1.27 -15.56 7.09
N LEU A 72 2.19 -16.24 6.40
CA LEU A 72 2.85 -17.44 6.91
C LEU A 72 3.95 -17.14 7.92
N ALA A 73 4.49 -15.91 7.94
CA ALA A 73 5.61 -15.52 8.80
C ALA A 73 5.36 -15.77 10.29
N ASN A 74 4.11 -15.70 10.74
CA ASN A 74 3.71 -15.88 12.15
C ASN A 74 3.17 -17.28 12.46
N ILE A 75 3.15 -18.20 11.49
CA ILE A 75 2.58 -19.54 11.65
C ILE A 75 3.71 -20.56 11.71
N GLY A 76 4.02 -21.05 12.91
CA GLY A 76 5.11 -22.03 13.13
C GLY A 76 4.79 -23.47 12.73
N VAL A 77 3.60 -23.75 12.19
CA VAL A 77 3.14 -25.12 11.86
C VAL A 77 3.13 -25.33 10.34
N PRO A 78 4.08 -26.10 9.77
CA PRO A 78 4.23 -26.23 8.31
C PRO A 78 2.99 -26.75 7.59
N VAL A 79 2.23 -27.66 8.20
CA VAL A 79 0.99 -28.20 7.63
C VAL A 79 -0.06 -27.09 7.48
N LEU A 80 -0.20 -26.23 8.49
CA LEU A 80 -1.13 -25.10 8.44
C LEU A 80 -0.69 -24.09 7.38
N GLN A 81 0.63 -23.86 7.23
CA GLN A 81 1.15 -23.02 6.17
C GLN A 81 0.78 -23.56 4.77
N MET A 82 0.97 -24.87 4.55
CA MET A 82 0.59 -25.53 3.29
C MET A 82 -0.92 -25.41 3.00
N LEU A 83 -1.77 -25.58 4.01
CA LEU A 83 -3.22 -25.44 3.85
C LEU A 83 -3.62 -24.01 3.47
N ILE A 84 -2.97 -22.99 4.05
CA ILE A 84 -3.23 -21.58 3.69
C ILE A 84 -2.81 -21.30 2.26
N VAL A 85 -1.63 -21.77 1.83
CA VAL A 85 -1.17 -21.66 0.44
C VAL A 85 -2.18 -22.31 -0.51
N LEU A 86 -2.66 -23.51 -0.16
CA LEU A 86 -3.67 -24.22 -0.94
C LEU A 86 -4.96 -23.40 -1.07
N VAL A 87 -5.47 -22.83 0.02
CA VAL A 87 -6.65 -21.95 0.01
C VAL A 87 -6.40 -20.73 -0.89
N PHE A 88 -5.22 -20.12 -0.84
CA PHE A 88 -4.92 -18.97 -1.70
C PHE A 88 -4.92 -19.34 -3.19
N TYR A 89 -4.39 -20.52 -3.54
CA TYR A 89 -4.47 -21.04 -4.92
C TYR A 89 -5.91 -21.33 -5.35
N LEU A 90 -6.74 -21.91 -4.47
CA LEU A 90 -8.17 -22.13 -4.76
C LEU A 90 -8.87 -20.79 -5.05
N MET A 91 -8.67 -19.79 -4.20
CA MET A 91 -9.24 -18.45 -4.37
C MET A 91 -8.78 -17.79 -5.68
N ARG A 92 -7.49 -17.91 -6.02
CA ARG A 92 -6.93 -17.44 -7.30
C ARG A 92 -7.61 -18.13 -8.49
N ILE A 93 -7.75 -19.45 -8.45
CA ILE A 93 -8.38 -20.22 -9.53
C ILE A 93 -9.87 -19.89 -9.64
N CYS A 94 -10.57 -19.54 -8.54
CA CYS A 94 -11.94 -19.04 -8.60
C CYS A 94 -12.08 -17.66 -9.28
N GLY A 95 -10.97 -17.01 -9.65
CA GLY A 95 -10.96 -15.74 -10.38
C GLY A 95 -10.67 -14.51 -9.52
N LEU A 96 -10.34 -14.70 -8.24
CA LEU A 96 -9.97 -13.58 -7.37
C LEU A 96 -8.53 -13.15 -7.64
N GLN A 97 -8.40 -12.04 -8.35
CA GLN A 97 -7.11 -11.57 -8.88
C GLN A 97 -6.16 -10.99 -7.83
N ARG A 98 -6.67 -10.67 -6.63
CA ARG A 98 -5.89 -10.06 -5.54
C ARG A 98 -4.99 -11.07 -4.79
N PHE A 99 -5.13 -12.37 -5.04
CA PHE A 99 -4.27 -13.40 -4.45
C PHE A 99 -2.99 -13.54 -5.27
N THR A 100 -1.96 -12.77 -4.92
CA THR A 100 -0.65 -12.74 -5.61
C THR A 100 0.31 -13.83 -5.16
N ILE A 101 0.10 -14.44 -3.97
CA ILE A 101 0.77 -15.65 -3.45
C ILE A 101 2.30 -15.52 -3.33
N ASP A 102 2.99 -15.28 -4.42
CA ASP A 102 4.44 -15.08 -4.55
C ASP A 102 4.83 -13.60 -4.66
N ALA A 103 6.10 -13.32 -4.35
CA ALA A 103 6.67 -11.98 -4.39
C ALA A 103 6.75 -11.40 -5.80
N GLN A 104 6.89 -12.25 -6.83
CA GLN A 104 7.01 -11.80 -8.21
C GLN A 104 5.71 -11.11 -8.67
N CYS A 105 4.56 -11.76 -8.48
CA CYS A 105 3.26 -11.18 -8.77
C CYS A 105 2.98 -9.98 -7.88
N ALA A 106 3.36 -10.04 -6.60
CA ALA A 106 3.18 -8.95 -5.64
C ALA A 106 3.96 -7.68 -6.02
N SER A 107 5.09 -7.82 -6.71
CA SER A 107 5.93 -6.70 -7.13
C SER A 107 5.42 -5.95 -8.38
N ALA A 108 4.36 -6.43 -9.03
CA ALA A 108 3.92 -5.94 -10.33
C ALA A 108 3.59 -4.43 -10.35
N ALA A 109 2.79 -3.95 -9.39
CA ALA A 109 2.45 -2.53 -9.28
C ALA A 109 3.67 -1.66 -8.98
N PHE A 110 4.56 -2.12 -8.11
CA PHE A 110 5.79 -1.41 -7.76
C PHE A 110 6.74 -1.29 -8.95
N THR A 111 6.90 -2.38 -9.69
CA THR A 111 7.71 -2.40 -10.91
C THR A 111 7.11 -1.48 -11.96
N TYR A 112 5.79 -1.54 -12.17
CA TYR A 112 5.09 -0.62 -13.06
C TYR A 112 5.34 0.84 -12.67
N LEU A 113 5.15 1.21 -11.40
CA LEU A 113 5.34 2.58 -10.92
C LEU A 113 6.80 3.05 -11.01
N ALA A 114 7.77 2.16 -10.80
CA ALA A 114 9.19 2.48 -10.90
C ALA A 114 9.61 2.84 -12.33
N PHE A 115 9.02 2.19 -13.35
CA PHE A 115 9.41 2.33 -14.76
C PHE A 115 8.41 3.07 -15.64
N ALA A 116 7.24 3.40 -15.12
CA ALA A 116 6.22 4.10 -15.91
C ALA A 116 6.67 5.51 -16.28
N LYS A 117 6.04 6.09 -17.32
CA LYS A 117 6.33 7.45 -17.80
C LYS A 117 5.94 8.51 -16.75
N ASP A 118 6.28 9.77 -16.99
CA ASP A 118 6.05 10.87 -16.03
C ASP A 118 4.57 11.32 -15.94
N ASP A 119 3.71 10.80 -16.81
CA ASP A 119 2.27 11.07 -16.91
C ASP A 119 1.42 10.17 -16.00
N VAL A 120 2.04 9.35 -15.14
CA VAL A 120 1.33 8.51 -14.17
C VAL A 120 0.57 9.39 -13.17
N ASP A 121 -0.68 8.98 -12.94
CA ASP A 121 -1.61 9.64 -12.05
C ASP A 121 -1.36 9.22 -10.59
N ALA A 122 -1.04 10.20 -9.74
CA ALA A 122 -0.80 9.97 -8.31
C ALA A 122 -2.11 9.90 -7.49
N SER A 123 -3.25 10.27 -8.09
CA SER A 123 -4.57 10.12 -7.45
C SER A 123 -5.11 8.68 -7.47
N GLN A 124 -4.36 7.75 -8.07
CA GLN A 124 -4.73 6.36 -8.22
C GLN A 124 -3.88 5.47 -7.30
N LYS A 125 -4.52 4.44 -6.75
CA LYS A 125 -3.85 3.31 -6.12
C LYS A 125 -3.61 2.21 -7.14
N TYR A 126 -2.39 1.65 -7.12
CA TYR A 126 -1.96 0.64 -8.08
C TYR A 126 -1.88 -0.73 -7.42
N TYR A 127 -2.68 -1.66 -7.90
CA TYR A 127 -2.90 -2.98 -7.32
C TYR A 127 -2.15 -4.04 -8.11
N SER A 128 -1.24 -4.75 -7.45
CA SER A 128 -0.65 -5.97 -7.97
C SER A 128 -1.69 -7.08 -7.98
N CYS A 129 -1.91 -7.67 -9.15
CA CYS A 129 -2.88 -8.73 -9.37
C CYS A 129 -2.21 -9.93 -10.04
N ALA A 130 -2.78 -11.11 -9.86
CA ALA A 130 -2.39 -12.34 -10.53
C ALA A 130 -3.61 -12.96 -11.22
N SER A 131 -3.45 -13.38 -12.47
CA SER A 131 -4.47 -14.17 -13.16
C SER A 131 -4.64 -15.55 -12.51
N ARG A 132 -5.69 -16.27 -12.92
CA ARG A 132 -5.93 -17.67 -12.50
C ARG A 132 -4.69 -18.56 -12.66
N TRP A 133 -3.87 -18.27 -13.67
CA TRP A 133 -2.66 -19.02 -14.03
C TRP A 133 -1.36 -18.35 -13.57
N GLY A 134 -1.42 -17.34 -12.70
CA GLY A 134 -0.24 -16.70 -12.13
C GLY A 134 0.43 -15.64 -13.03
N ARG A 135 -0.26 -15.12 -14.05
CA ARG A 135 0.25 -13.98 -14.83
C ARG A 135 0.02 -12.69 -14.06
N SER A 136 1.08 -11.94 -13.78
CA SER A 136 1.00 -10.66 -13.09
C SER A 136 0.35 -9.58 -13.96
N SER A 137 -0.49 -8.75 -13.34
CA SER A 137 -1.09 -7.56 -13.95
C SER A 137 -1.19 -6.43 -12.92
N VAL A 138 -1.44 -5.21 -13.40
CA VAL A 138 -1.67 -4.05 -12.55
C VAL A 138 -3.07 -3.51 -12.81
N VAL A 139 -3.84 -3.35 -11.75
CA VAL A 139 -5.16 -2.69 -11.78
C VAL A 139 -5.02 -1.35 -11.07
N ARG A 140 -5.76 -0.34 -11.53
CA ARG A 140 -5.81 0.98 -10.90
C ARG A 140 -7.22 1.26 -10.41
N ALA A 141 -7.33 1.90 -9.26
CA ALA A 141 -8.58 2.48 -8.80
C ALA A 141 -8.29 3.81 -8.07
N PRO A 142 -9.28 4.71 -7.94
CA PRO A 142 -9.12 5.95 -7.20
C PRO A 142 -8.60 5.67 -5.79
N LEU A 143 -7.62 6.44 -5.36
CA LEU A 143 -7.13 6.37 -4.00
C LEU A 143 -8.14 7.03 -3.07
N GLU A 144 -8.64 6.28 -2.10
CA GLU A 144 -9.57 6.78 -1.09
C GLU A 144 -8.80 7.64 -0.07
N CYS A 145 -8.91 8.95 -0.22
CA CYS A 145 -8.28 9.93 0.65
C CYS A 145 -9.32 10.89 1.25
N CYS A 146 -9.24 11.10 2.55
CA CYS A 146 -9.96 12.10 3.31
C CYS A 146 -9.03 13.28 3.56
N GLU A 147 -9.35 14.44 2.97
CA GLU A 147 -8.51 15.64 3.04
C GLU A 147 -8.25 16.08 4.49
N GLN A 148 -9.28 15.99 5.33
CA GLN A 148 -9.20 16.37 6.75
C GLN A 148 -8.23 15.46 7.53
N ASP A 149 -8.30 14.14 7.30
CA ASP A 149 -7.39 13.19 7.94
C ASP A 149 -5.97 13.37 7.42
N ALA A 150 -5.80 13.60 6.13
CA ALA A 150 -4.49 13.80 5.52
C ALA A 150 -3.77 15.03 6.08
N GLU A 151 -4.47 16.17 6.21
CA GLU A 151 -3.90 17.39 6.82
C GLU A 151 -3.55 17.18 8.28
N PHE A 152 -4.49 16.62 9.06
CA PHE A 152 -4.25 16.29 10.46
C PHE A 152 -3.02 15.39 10.66
N LEU A 153 -2.91 14.32 9.86
CA LEU A 153 -1.82 13.35 9.95
C LEU A 153 -0.48 13.99 9.60
N ILE A 154 -0.42 14.75 8.52
CA ILE A 154 0.80 15.43 8.10
C ILE A 154 1.33 16.35 9.20
N ASP A 155 0.47 17.19 9.79
CA ASP A 155 0.89 18.12 10.85
C ASP A 155 1.36 17.38 12.11
N LYS A 156 0.68 16.29 12.49
CA LYS A 156 1.08 15.47 13.64
C LYS A 156 2.39 14.74 13.40
N LEU A 157 2.60 14.18 12.21
CA LEU A 157 3.81 13.45 11.87
C LEU A 157 5.02 14.39 11.76
N ASP A 158 4.87 15.56 11.15
CA ASP A 158 5.93 16.58 11.12
C ASP A 158 6.31 17.00 12.56
N ALA A 159 5.33 17.30 13.41
CA ALA A 159 5.57 17.65 14.81
C ALA A 159 6.22 16.51 15.63
N LEU A 160 5.97 15.25 15.27
CA LEU A 160 6.65 14.11 15.91
C LEU A 160 8.12 14.07 15.50
N VAL A 161 8.44 14.23 14.21
CA VAL A 161 9.82 14.26 13.71
C VAL A 161 10.61 15.38 14.40
N ASP A 162 10.03 16.59 14.48
CA ASP A 162 10.68 17.74 15.14
C ASP A 162 11.00 17.50 16.62
N ARG A 163 10.24 16.63 17.31
CA ARG A 163 10.49 16.25 18.70
C ARG A 163 11.54 15.16 18.83
N PHE A 164 11.69 14.29 17.84
CA PHE A 164 12.71 13.24 17.83
C PHE A 164 14.09 13.75 17.43
N ASP A 165 14.15 14.82 16.63
CA ASP A 165 15.40 15.45 16.19
C ASP A 165 16.00 16.44 17.22
N GLN A 166 15.34 16.63 18.37
CA GLN A 166 15.83 17.39 19.53
C GLN A 166 16.58 16.50 20.53
#